data_AF-A0A1C4KKD6-F1
#
_entry.id   AF-A0A1C4KKD6-F1
#
_cell.length_a   1.000
_cell.length_b   1.000
_cell.length_c   1.000
_cell.angle_alpha   90.00
_cell.angle_beta   90.00
_cell.angle_gamma   90.00
#
_symmetry.space_group_name_H-M   'P 1'
#
loop_
_entity.id
_entity.type
_entity.pdbx_description
1 polymer ?
#
loop_
_entity_poly.entity_id
_entity_poly.type
_entity_poly.pdbx_seq_one_letter_code
_entity_poly.pdbx_strand_id
1 'polypeptide(L)' 'MDPKDQPGSAGGPGGEPTGPGGPEAGAPACYRHPDRETGIRCTRCKRPICTDCMISASVGFQCPDCVR' A
#
# COMPACT_ATOMS: atom_id res chain seq x y z
N MET A 1 -53.13 -0.16 23.07
CA MET A 1 -52.03 0.78 23.43
C MET A 1 -52.01 0.84 24.96
N ASP A 2 -51.00 0.39 25.69
CA ASP A 2 -49.59 0.75 25.53
C ASP A 2 -48.78 -0.13 24.56
N PRO A 3 -48.33 0.43 23.43
CA PRO A 3 -47.57 -0.26 22.38
C PRO A 3 -46.07 -0.39 22.73
N LYS A 4 -45.71 -0.55 24.01
CA LYS A 4 -44.30 -0.54 24.47
C LYS A 4 -43.72 -1.92 24.84
N ASP A 5 -44.53 -2.99 24.81
CA ASP A 5 -44.07 -4.37 24.93
C ASP A 5 -43.63 -4.94 23.57
N GLN A 6 -42.60 -4.36 22.95
CA GLN A 6 -42.02 -4.91 21.72
C GLN A 6 -40.54 -5.27 21.91
N PRO A 7 -40.23 -6.55 22.19
CA PRO A 7 -38.88 -7.08 21.99
C PRO A 7 -38.66 -7.38 20.51
N GLY A 8 -38.16 -6.38 19.76
CA GLY A 8 -37.80 -6.51 18.35
C GLY A 8 -36.29 -6.56 18.17
N SER A 9 -35.69 -7.75 18.25
CA SER A 9 -34.34 -8.02 17.74
C SER A 9 -34.42 -8.65 16.35
N ALA A 10 -33.93 -7.93 15.33
CA ALA A 10 -33.46 -8.45 14.05
C ALA A 10 -32.56 -7.33 13.47
N GLY A 11 -31.22 -7.45 13.49
CA GLY A 11 -30.44 -8.11 12.44
C GLY A 11 -30.37 -7.20 11.20
N GLY A 12 -29.26 -6.58 10.79
CA GLY A 12 -27.84 -6.65 11.16
C GLY A 12 -27.08 -5.44 10.58
N PRO A 13 -25.75 -5.43 10.57
CA PRO A 13 -24.97 -4.29 10.08
C PRO A 13 -24.93 -4.28 8.55
N GLY A 14 -25.68 -3.36 7.94
CA GLY A 14 -25.49 -2.96 6.54
C GLY A 14 -24.24 -2.08 6.40
N GLY A 15 -23.07 -2.64 6.73
CA GLY A 15 -21.80 -2.09 6.29
C GLY A 15 -21.66 -2.37 4.81
N GLU A 16 -22.15 -1.45 3.98
CA GLU A 16 -21.93 -1.53 2.54
C GLU A 16 -20.49 -1.17 2.21
N PRO A 17 -19.93 -1.91 1.24
CA PRO A 17 -18.54 -2.35 1.27
C PRO A 17 -17.57 -1.21 0.99
N THR A 18 -16.42 -1.28 1.66
CA THR A 18 -15.16 -0.72 1.19
C THR A 18 -15.12 -0.78 -0.35
N GLY A 19 -15.27 0.39 -0.97
CA GLY A 19 -15.09 0.52 -2.40
C GLY A 19 -13.73 -0.06 -2.79
N PRO A 20 -13.60 -0.68 -3.99
CA PRO A 20 -12.32 -1.19 -4.45
C PRO A 20 -11.31 -0.05 -4.37
N GLY A 21 -10.19 -0.32 -3.71
CA GLY A 21 -9.20 0.68 -3.31
C GLY A 21 -8.93 1.70 -4.40
N GLY A 22 -9.09 2.97 -4.04
CA GLY A 22 -8.48 4.03 -4.83
C GLY A 22 -6.98 3.74 -4.96
N PRO A 23 -6.39 4.09 -6.10
CA PRO A 23 -5.81 3.11 -7.01
C PRO A 23 -5.30 1.85 -6.29
N GLU A 24 -5.60 0.68 -6.83
CA GLU A 24 -4.75 -0.49 -6.67
C GLU A 24 -3.30 -0.05 -6.91
N ALA A 25 -2.61 0.35 -5.85
CA ALA A 25 -1.25 0.83 -5.91
C ALA A 25 -0.44 -0.45 -6.02
N GLY A 26 -0.48 -1.03 -7.22
CA GLY A 26 0.35 -2.15 -7.63
C GLY A 26 1.74 -1.89 -7.07
N ALA A 27 2.32 -2.93 -6.48
CA ALA A 27 3.56 -2.78 -5.73
C ALA A 27 4.53 -1.93 -6.56
N PRO A 28 5.10 -0.86 -5.98
CA PRO A 28 5.76 0.13 -6.79
C PRO A 28 6.90 -0.53 -7.57
N ALA A 29 6.89 -0.41 -8.89
CA ALA A 29 7.90 -1.03 -9.73
C ALA A 29 9.20 -0.24 -9.70
N CYS A 30 10.31 -0.91 -9.97
CA CYS A 30 11.60 -0.23 -10.05
C CYS A 30 11.58 0.84 -11.15
N TYR A 31 12.10 2.03 -10.84
CA TYR A 31 12.16 3.12 -11.83
C TYR A 31 12.99 2.79 -13.09
N ARG A 32 13.89 1.81 -13.02
CA ARG A 32 14.67 1.29 -14.18
C ARG A 32 14.05 0.03 -14.79
N HIS A 33 13.21 -0.68 -14.03
CA HIS A 33 12.61 -1.95 -14.41
C HIS A 33 11.12 -1.92 -14.06
N PRO A 34 10.26 -1.41 -14.96
CA PRO A 34 8.83 -1.30 -14.71
C PRO A 34 8.13 -2.68 -14.57
N ASP A 35 8.78 -3.73 -15.06
CA ASP A 35 8.34 -5.13 -14.92
C ASP A 35 8.70 -5.75 -13.55
N ARG A 36 9.62 -5.11 -12.80
CA ARG A 36 10.08 -5.60 -11.49
C ARG A 36 9.36 -4.86 -10.37
N GLU A 37 8.38 -5.50 -9.77
CA GLU A 37 7.76 -5.05 -8.53
C GLU A 37 8.79 -4.99 -7.39
N THR A 38 8.70 -3.97 -6.53
CA THR A 38 9.63 -3.82 -5.41
C THR A 38 9.00 -3.14 -4.20
N GLY A 39 9.39 -3.60 -3.01
CA GLY A 39 9.11 -2.91 -1.74
C GLY A 39 10.19 -1.91 -1.34
N ILE A 40 11.31 -1.87 -2.06
CA ILE A 40 12.51 -1.12 -1.67
C ILE A 40 12.47 0.28 -2.28
N ARG A 41 12.77 1.30 -1.48
CA ARG A 41 12.84 2.70 -1.91
C ARG A 41 14.16 3.32 -1.51
N CYS A 42 14.70 4.17 -2.38
CA CYS A 42 15.91 4.93 -2.10
C CYS A 42 15.69 5.88 -0.90
N THR A 43 16.56 5.82 0.11
CA THR A 43 16.44 6.69 1.29
C THR A 43 16.70 8.17 1.00
N ARG A 44 17.40 8.49 -0.10
CA ARG A 44 17.65 9.88 -0.54
C ARG A 44 16.50 10.48 -1.35
N CYS A 45 16.16 9.85 -2.47
CA CYS A 45 15.18 10.40 -3.42
C CYS A 45 13.80 9.74 -3.34
N LYS A 46 13.62 8.72 -2.49
CA LYS A 46 12.36 7.97 -2.28
C LYS A 46 11.82 7.21 -3.50
N ARG A 47 12.60 7.13 -4.59
CA ARG A 47 12.24 6.35 -5.79
C ARG A 47 12.28 4.83 -5.50
N PRO A 48 11.33 4.05 -6.05
CA PRO A 48 11.34 2.60 -5.95
C PRO A 48 12.47 1.96 -6.76
N ILE A 49 13.19 1.00 -6.18
CA ILE A 49 14.33 0.29 -6.77
C ILE A 49 14.22 -1.21 -6.57
N CYS A 50 14.52 -2.02 -7.57
CA CYS A 50 14.53 -3.48 -7.41
C CYS A 50 15.77 -3.95 -6.62
N THR A 51 15.76 -5.21 -6.19
CA THR A 51 16.88 -5.85 -5.50
C THR A 51 18.16 -5.96 -6.34
N ASP A 52 18.07 -5.80 -7.66
CA ASP A 52 19.23 -5.78 -8.56
C ASP A 52 19.88 -4.37 -8.62
N CYS A 53 19.05 -3.33 -8.58
CA CYS A 53 19.50 -1.94 -8.59
C CYS A 53 19.74 -1.34 -7.19
N MET A 54 19.37 -2.05 -6.12
CA MET A 54 19.56 -1.55 -4.75
C MET A 54 21.04 -1.49 -4.41
N ILE A 55 21.46 -0.40 -3.78
CA ILE A 55 22.83 -0.25 -3.27
C ILE A 55 22.74 -0.11 -1.76
N SER A 56 23.36 -1.03 -1.03
CA SER A 56 23.44 -0.98 0.43
C SER A 56 24.26 0.22 0.86
N ALA A 57 23.69 1.08 1.70
CA ALA A 57 24.37 2.23 2.29
C ALA A 57 24.43 2.08 3.80
N SER A 58 25.15 2.99 4.48
CA SER A 58 25.21 3.02 5.95
C SER A 58 23.84 3.08 6.61
N VAL A 59 22.84 3.65 5.93
CA VAL A 59 21.43 3.63 6.34
C VAL A 59 20.53 3.28 5.16
N GLY A 60 19.93 2.10 5.23
CA GLY A 60 18.98 1.61 4.23
C GLY A 60 19.60 1.41 2.84
N PHE A 61 18.85 1.78 1.81
CA PHE A 61 19.21 1.52 0.41
C PHE A 61 19.21 2.79 -0.43
N GLN A 62 20.14 2.87 -1.36
CA GLN A 62 20.28 3.99 -2.29
C GLN A 62 20.19 3.50 -3.74
N CYS A 63 19.77 4.39 -4.66
CA CYS A 63 19.69 4.08 -6.08
C CYS A 63 20.99 4.48 -6.79
N PRO A 64 21.36 3.86 -7.92
CA PRO A 64 22.60 4.15 -8.65
C PRO A 64 22.72 5.62 -9.11
N ASP A 65 21.59 6.31 -9.24
CA ASP A 65 21.55 7.74 -9.61
C ASP A 65 21.96 8.67 -8.45
N CYS A 66 21.78 8.24 -7.19
CA CYS A 66 22.14 9.03 -6.01
C CYS A 66 23.55 8.75 -5.47
N VAL A 67 24.14 7.59 -5.83
CA VAL A 67 25.50 7.19 -5.40
C VAL A 67 26.56 7.45 -6.47
N ARG A 68 26.14 7.82 -7.69
CA ARG A 68 27.03 8.23 -8.77
C ARG A 68 27.39 9.71 -8.67
#